data_AF-A0A183D990-F1
#
_entry.id   AF-A0A183D990-F1
#
_cell.length_a   1.000
_cell.length_b   1.000
_cell.length_c   1.000
_cell.angle_alpha   90.00
_cell.angle_beta   90.00
_cell.angle_gamma   90.00
#
_symmetry.space_group_name_H-M   'P 1'
#
loop_
_entity.id
_entity.type
_entity.pdbx_description
1 polymer ?
#
loop_
_entity_poly.entity_id
_entity_poly.type
_entity_poly.pdbx_seq_one_letter_code
_entity_poly.pdbx_strand_id
1 'polypeptide(L)'
;MLLLLLLQLGTLCTPLYGAEVVSTVRIRLTNKALQFFSRIGHRIADYEIRKLTFPAISLPIEGGPGTGRFNATEVNIRAFESPKFSFSFAPPNGISWNSSGGSTKIFGKWNVHYELIIPVSSLPKVHCIL
;
A
#
# COMPACT_ATOMS: atom_id res chain seq x y z
N MET A 1 -2.69 -55.75 -25.18
CA MET A 1 -1.69 -54.66 -25.04
C MET A 1 -1.80 -53.57 -26.11
N LEU A 2 -2.11 -53.87 -27.38
CA LEU A 2 -2.24 -52.85 -28.43
C LEU A 2 -3.43 -51.87 -28.21
N LEU A 3 -4.56 -52.37 -27.69
CA LEU A 3 -5.75 -51.54 -27.40
C LEU A 3 -5.52 -50.51 -26.27
N LEU A 4 -4.70 -50.88 -25.27
CA LEU A 4 -4.34 -50.00 -24.15
C LEU A 4 -3.40 -48.87 -24.60
N LEU A 5 -2.54 -49.12 -25.59
CA LEU A 5 -1.67 -48.09 -26.17
C LEU A 5 -2.43 -47.04 -27.00
N LEU A 6 -3.46 -47.47 -27.74
CA LEU A 6 -4.31 -46.55 -28.52
C LEU A 6 -5.17 -45.63 -27.64
N LEU A 7 -5.64 -46.13 -26.48
CA LEU A 7 -6.36 -45.33 -25.49
C LEU A 7 -5.49 -44.24 -24.85
N GLN A 8 -4.20 -44.47 -24.69
CA GLN A 8 -3.26 -43.51 -24.08
C GLN A 8 -2.83 -42.39 -25.06
N LEU A 9 -2.86 -42.64 -26.38
CA LEU A 9 -2.62 -41.59 -27.37
C LEU A 9 -3.81 -40.63 -27.54
N GLY A 10 -5.04 -41.09 -27.30
CA GLY A 10 -6.26 -40.27 -27.40
C GLY A 10 -6.34 -39.16 -26.34
N THR A 11 -5.68 -39.33 -25.19
CA THR A 11 -5.69 -38.35 -24.09
C THR A 11 -4.71 -37.18 -24.26
N LEU A 12 -3.80 -37.23 -25.25
CA LEU A 12 -2.83 -36.15 -25.49
C LEU A 12 -3.37 -35.01 -26.37
N CYS A 13 -4.54 -35.21 -26.99
CA CYS A 13 -5.10 -34.29 -27.98
C CYS A 13 -6.48 -33.77 -27.55
N THR A 14 -6.65 -33.44 -26.27
CA THR A 14 -7.72 -32.51 -25.91
C THR A 14 -7.18 -31.10 -26.18
N PRO A 15 -7.72 -30.35 -27.17
CA PRO A 15 -7.50 -28.92 -27.14
C PRO A 15 -8.00 -28.45 -25.77
N LEU A 16 -7.20 -27.65 -25.09
CA LEU A 16 -7.60 -26.86 -23.94
C LEU A 16 -8.64 -25.85 -24.45
N TYR A 17 -9.84 -26.35 -24.75
CA TYR A 17 -10.95 -25.58 -25.26
C TYR A 17 -11.52 -24.87 -24.04
N GLY A 18 -10.90 -23.74 -23.68
CA GLY A 18 -11.53 -22.78 -22.80
C GLY A 18 -12.91 -22.53 -23.38
N ALA A 19 -13.95 -22.94 -22.65
CA ALA A 19 -15.32 -22.78 -23.09
C ALA A 19 -15.50 -21.34 -23.58
N GLU A 20 -15.83 -21.18 -24.87
CA GLU A 20 -16.08 -19.86 -25.43
C GLU A 20 -17.31 -19.30 -24.71
N VAL A 21 -17.07 -18.42 -23.73
CA VAL A 21 -18.15 -17.75 -23.02
C VAL A 21 -18.81 -16.79 -24.00
N VAL A 22 -19.86 -17.28 -24.67
CA VAL A 22 -20.69 -16.47 -25.57
C VAL A 22 -21.47 -15.49 -24.71
N SER A 23 -20.97 -14.26 -24.65
CA SER A 23 -21.64 -13.16 -23.97
C SER A 23 -22.71 -12.56 -24.88
N THR A 24 -23.94 -12.40 -24.35
CA THR A 24 -25.04 -11.71 -25.04
C THR A 24 -24.71 -10.24 -25.30
N VAL A 25 -23.84 -9.64 -24.47
CA VAL A 25 -23.38 -8.25 -24.61
C VAL A 25 -21.87 -8.20 -24.44
N ARG A 26 -21.17 -7.57 -25.40
CA ARG A 26 -19.72 -7.36 -25.37
C ARG A 26 -19.39 -5.88 -25.37
N ILE A 27 -18.67 -5.43 -24.35
CA ILE A 27 -18.15 -4.05 -24.25
C ILE A 27 -16.66 -4.07 -24.53
N ARG A 28 -16.20 -3.16 -25.39
CA ARG A 28 -14.78 -2.98 -25.68
C ARG A 28 -14.30 -1.62 -25.21
N LEU A 29 -13.38 -1.63 -24.25
CA LEU A 29 -12.62 -0.43 -23.89
C LEU A 29 -11.47 -0.23 -24.89
N THR A 30 -11.23 1.03 -25.24
CA THR A 30 -10.15 1.43 -26.14
C THR A 30 -9.13 2.29 -25.39
N ASN A 31 -7.97 2.53 -26.00
CA ASN A 31 -6.98 3.45 -25.43
C ASN A 31 -7.57 4.85 -25.18
N LYS A 32 -8.53 5.30 -26.01
CA LYS A 32 -9.23 6.58 -25.82
C LYS A 32 -10.07 6.57 -24.55
N ALA A 33 -10.68 5.44 -24.19
CA ALA A 33 -11.39 5.31 -22.92
C ALA A 33 -10.43 5.40 -21.72
N LEU A 34 -9.26 4.76 -21.78
CA LEU A 34 -8.24 4.88 -20.73
C LEU A 34 -7.70 6.32 -20.60
N GLN A 35 -7.49 7.00 -21.74
CA GLN A 35 -7.13 8.42 -21.73
C GLN A 35 -8.19 9.32 -21.11
N PHE A 36 -9.48 8.98 -21.26
CA PHE A 36 -10.55 9.66 -20.55
C PHE A 36 -10.43 9.44 -19.03
N PHE A 37 -10.22 8.20 -18.58
CA PHE A 37 -10.00 7.88 -17.17
C PHE A 37 -8.77 8.60 -16.60
N SER A 38 -7.69 8.75 -17.36
CA SER A 38 -6.53 9.56 -16.99
C SER A 38 -6.87 11.01 -16.67
N ARG A 39 -7.83 11.59 -17.38
CA ARG A 39 -8.24 12.99 -17.15
C ARG A 39 -9.13 13.13 -15.93
N ILE A 40 -9.94 12.13 -15.60
CA ILE A 40 -10.91 12.21 -14.50
C ILE A 40 -10.43 11.56 -13.19
N GLY A 41 -9.39 10.73 -13.24
CA GLY A 41 -8.91 9.95 -12.09
C GLY A 41 -8.55 10.81 -10.88
N HIS A 42 -8.09 12.04 -11.10
CA HIS A 42 -7.78 12.97 -10.02
C HIS A 42 -8.97 13.27 -9.12
N ARG A 43 -10.18 13.38 -9.69
CA ARG A 43 -11.40 13.66 -8.92
C ARG A 43 -11.77 12.51 -7.99
N ILE A 44 -11.54 11.28 -8.44
CA ILE A 44 -11.79 10.08 -7.64
C ILE A 44 -10.81 10.05 -6.47
N ALA A 45 -9.52 10.27 -6.75
CA ALA A 45 -8.50 10.34 -5.71
C ALA A 45 -8.81 11.44 -4.68
N ASP A 46 -9.14 12.65 -5.13
CA ASP A 46 -9.51 13.77 -4.25
C ASP A 46 -10.70 13.43 -3.34
N TYR A 47 -11.68 12.68 -3.85
CA TYR A 47 -12.86 12.27 -3.10
C TYR A 47 -12.57 11.16 -2.08
N GLU A 48 -11.82 10.12 -2.47
CA GLU A 48 -11.54 8.98 -1.61
C GLU A 48 -10.48 9.29 -0.54
N ILE A 49 -9.43 10.03 -0.88
CA ILE A 49 -8.35 10.36 0.05
C ILE A 49 -8.86 11.18 1.24
N ARG A 50 -9.87 12.04 1.05
CA ARG A 50 -10.49 12.82 2.13
C ARG A 50 -11.19 11.98 3.19
N LYS A 51 -11.56 10.74 2.86
CA LYS A 51 -12.24 9.82 3.77
C LYS A 51 -11.27 8.96 4.58
N LEU A 52 -9.98 9.03 4.30
CA LEU A 52 -8.99 8.21 4.99
C LEU A 52 -8.87 8.62 6.45
N THR A 53 -9.01 7.63 7.33
CA THR A 53 -8.73 7.74 8.76
C THR A 53 -7.46 6.98 9.08
N PHE A 54 -6.53 7.59 9.79
CA PHE A 54 -5.27 6.94 10.17
C PHE A 54 -5.37 6.38 11.59
N PRO A 55 -4.84 5.17 11.84
CA PRO A 55 -4.74 4.65 13.18
C PRO A 55 -3.70 5.41 14.00
N ALA A 56 -3.83 5.35 15.32
CA ALA A 56 -2.74 5.76 16.20
C ALA A 56 -1.53 4.83 15.99
N ILE A 57 -0.32 5.41 16.02
CA ILE A 57 0.94 4.68 15.86
C ILE A 57 1.65 4.71 17.21
N SER A 58 2.08 3.55 17.71
CA SER A 58 2.86 3.45 18.94
C SER A 58 4.07 2.56 18.71
N LEU A 59 5.26 3.06 19.00
CA LEU A 59 6.53 2.37 18.75
C LEU A 59 7.40 2.41 20.01
N PRO A 60 8.07 1.31 20.38
CA PRO A 60 9.07 1.33 21.45
C PRO A 60 10.31 2.10 21.01
N ILE A 61 10.97 2.75 21.97
CA ILE A 61 12.29 3.36 21.82
C ILE A 61 13.25 2.52 22.66
N GLU A 62 14.16 1.83 21.99
CA GLU A 62 15.15 0.95 22.63
C GLU A 62 16.58 1.49 22.51
N GLY A 63 16.77 2.61 21.82
CA GLY A 63 18.06 3.25 21.67
C GLY A 63 18.39 4.17 22.85
N GLY A 64 19.55 3.97 23.47
CA GLY A 64 20.10 4.86 24.50
C GLY A 64 20.20 4.20 25.89
N PRO A 65 20.51 4.99 26.94
CA PRO A 65 20.69 4.51 28.31
C PRO A 65 19.35 4.24 29.04
N GLY A 66 18.31 3.88 28.29
CA GLY A 66 16.95 3.84 28.79
C GLY A 66 15.99 3.19 27.82
N THR A 67 14.71 3.22 28.16
CA THR A 67 13.63 2.72 27.30
C THR A 67 12.53 3.76 27.20
N GLY A 68 11.78 3.74 26.11
CA GLY A 68 10.70 4.69 25.94
C GLY A 68 9.62 4.20 25.00
N ARG A 69 8.61 5.05 24.82
CA ARG A 69 7.55 4.86 23.82
C ARG A 69 7.27 6.16 23.11
N PHE A 70 7.23 6.07 21.78
CA PHE A 70 6.70 7.10 20.91
C PHE A 70 5.23 6.80 20.62
N ASN A 71 4.37 7.81 20.71
CA ASN A 71 2.98 7.71 20.25
C ASN A 71 2.65 8.86 19.30
N ALA A 72 2.09 8.55 18.14
CA ALA A 72 1.46 9.50 17.24
C ALA A 72 -0.05 9.24 17.20
N THR A 73 -0.82 10.31 17.38
CA THR A 73 -2.28 10.31 17.47
C THR A 73 -2.84 11.44 16.62
N GLU A 74 -4.15 11.41 16.35
CA GLU A 74 -4.83 12.44 15.54
C GLU A 74 -4.16 12.66 14.17
N VAL A 75 -3.66 11.58 13.56
CA VAL A 75 -3.00 11.65 12.25
C VAL A 75 -4.05 11.88 11.18
N ASN A 76 -3.92 12.95 10.41
CA ASN A 76 -4.87 13.32 9.37
C ASN A 76 -4.19 14.00 8.17
N ILE A 77 -4.81 13.85 7.00
CA ILE A 77 -4.43 14.62 5.80
C ILE A 77 -5.08 15.99 5.92
N ARG A 78 -4.28 17.05 5.94
CA ARG A 78 -4.75 18.45 5.95
C ARG A 78 -4.90 19.03 4.56
N ALA A 79 -4.03 18.65 3.65
CA ALA A 79 -4.09 19.07 2.26
C ALA A 79 -3.64 17.91 1.36
N PHE A 80 -4.33 17.73 0.26
CA PHE A 80 -4.01 16.76 -0.76
C PHE A 80 -4.13 17.42 -2.12
N GLU A 81 -3.08 17.29 -2.92
CA GLU A 81 -3.06 17.68 -4.32
C GLU A 81 -2.97 16.39 -5.13
N SER A 82 -4.05 16.07 -5.85
CA SER A 82 -4.10 14.84 -6.61
C SER A 82 -3.01 14.78 -7.67
N PRO A 83 -2.33 13.62 -7.83
CA PRO A 83 -1.40 13.41 -8.94
C PRO A 83 -2.13 13.39 -10.29
N LYS A 84 -1.35 13.50 -11.35
CA LYS A 84 -1.77 13.16 -12.71
C LYS A 84 -1.75 11.65 -12.88
N PHE A 85 -2.80 11.08 -13.46
CA PHE A 85 -2.91 9.63 -13.70
C PHE A 85 -2.73 9.28 -15.18
N SER A 86 -1.95 8.24 -15.45
CA SER A 86 -1.78 7.64 -16.78
C SER A 86 -2.25 6.19 -16.74
N PHE A 87 -3.34 5.86 -17.44
CA PHE A 87 -3.85 4.49 -17.54
C PHE A 87 -3.48 3.88 -18.89
N SER A 88 -3.07 2.62 -18.87
CA SER A 88 -2.73 1.84 -20.05
C SER A 88 -3.20 0.39 -19.91
N PHE A 89 -3.44 -0.28 -21.03
CA PHE A 89 -3.61 -1.74 -20.98
C PHE A 89 -2.26 -2.39 -20.72
N ALA A 90 -2.27 -3.43 -19.90
CA ALA A 90 -1.11 -4.29 -19.65
C ALA A 90 -1.43 -5.73 -20.08
N PRO A 91 -1.46 -6.04 -21.40
CA PRO A 91 -1.73 -7.39 -21.86
C PRO A 91 -0.67 -8.40 -21.38
N PRO A 92 -1.05 -9.65 -21.09
CA PRO A 92 -2.41 -10.19 -21.18
C PRO A 92 -3.33 -9.79 -20.01
N ASN A 93 -2.77 -9.21 -18.94
CA ASN A 93 -3.41 -9.13 -17.64
C ASN A 93 -3.74 -7.69 -17.21
N GLY A 94 -4.80 -7.13 -17.81
CA GLY A 94 -5.56 -6.03 -17.20
C GLY A 94 -5.12 -4.61 -17.58
N ILE A 95 -5.30 -3.71 -16.61
CA ILE A 95 -5.07 -2.26 -16.73
C ILE A 95 -3.97 -1.89 -15.74
N SER A 96 -2.92 -1.24 -16.23
CA SER A 96 -1.91 -0.60 -15.40
C SER A 96 -2.20 0.89 -15.28
N TRP A 97 -1.78 1.48 -14.16
CA TRP A 97 -1.77 2.92 -14.00
C TRP A 97 -0.45 3.39 -13.38
N ASN A 98 -0.09 4.63 -13.72
CA ASN A 98 0.98 5.36 -13.07
C ASN A 98 0.43 6.72 -12.60
N SER A 99 0.94 7.21 -11.48
CA SER A 99 0.58 8.52 -10.91
C SER A 99 1.83 9.34 -10.62
N SER A 100 1.86 10.59 -11.06
CA SER A 100 3.01 11.48 -10.81
C SER A 100 2.59 12.91 -10.45
N GLY A 101 3.46 13.59 -9.70
CA GLY A 101 3.30 15.00 -9.34
C GLY A 101 2.22 15.30 -8.31
N GLY A 102 1.76 14.32 -7.53
CA GLY A 102 0.84 14.54 -6.41
C GLY A 102 1.59 14.90 -5.14
N SER A 103 0.89 15.59 -4.22
CA SER A 103 1.45 15.99 -2.93
C SER A 103 0.43 15.81 -1.80
N THR A 104 0.92 15.56 -0.58
CA THR A 104 0.07 15.44 0.60
C THR A 104 0.74 16.12 1.80
N LYS A 105 -0.07 16.77 2.62
CA LYS A 105 0.34 17.32 3.91
C LYS A 105 -0.36 16.55 5.01
N ILE A 106 0.42 15.78 5.74
CA ILE A 106 -0.04 14.99 6.89
C ILE A 106 0.27 15.79 8.15
N PHE A 107 -0.68 15.82 9.07
CA PHE A 107 -0.52 16.36 10.41
C PHE A 107 -0.83 15.28 11.43
N GLY A 108 -0.25 15.40 12.62
CA GLY A 108 -0.56 14.54 13.75
C GLY A 108 0.01 15.14 15.02
N LYS A 109 -0.52 14.72 16.18
CA LYS A 109 0.06 15.00 17.49
C LYS A 109 0.95 13.84 17.89
N TRP A 110 2.10 14.14 18.46
CA TRP A 110 2.98 13.11 18.97
C TRP A 110 3.38 13.41 20.41
N ASN A 111 3.62 12.34 21.16
CA ASN A 111 4.25 12.40 22.48
C ASN A 111 5.31 11.31 22.58
N VAL A 112 6.30 11.57 23.44
CA VAL A 112 7.35 10.62 23.76
C VAL A 112 7.45 10.55 25.27
N HIS A 113 7.43 9.31 25.78
CA HIS A 113 7.81 9.01 27.14
C HIS A 113 9.15 8.28 27.11
N TYR A 114 10.12 8.74 27.90
CA TYR A 114 11.45 8.13 27.96
C TYR A 114 11.90 8.02 29.41
N GLU A 115 12.21 6.79 29.81
CA GLU A 115 12.72 6.44 31.12
C GLU A 115 14.22 6.21 31.03
N LEU A 116 14.99 6.98 31.79
CA LEU A 116 16.44 6.94 31.74
C LEU A 116 16.98 6.18 32.95
N ILE A 117 17.84 5.20 32.70
CA ILE A 117 18.49 4.40 33.74
C ILE A 117 19.86 5.02 34.00
N ILE A 118 19.98 5.82 35.06
CA ILE A 118 21.26 6.40 35.49
C ILE A 118 21.89 5.45 36.52
N PRO A 119 23.07 4.86 36.24
CA PRO A 119 23.81 4.12 37.25
C PRO A 119 24.22 5.05 38.40
N VAL A 120 23.97 4.65 39.65
CA VAL A 120 24.36 5.44 40.85
C VAL A 120 25.86 5.75 40.86
N SER A 121 26.69 4.90 40.27
CA SER A 121 28.14 5.12 40.10
C SER A 121 28.51 6.33 39.22
N SER A 122 27.58 6.82 38.40
CA SER A 122 27.77 8.01 37.55
C SER A 122 27.36 9.32 38.21
N LEU A 123 26.76 9.27 39.41
CA LEU A 123 26.46 10.47 40.19
C LEU A 123 27.74 10.97 40.88
N PRO A 124 28.00 12.30 40.89
CA PRO A 124 29.16 12.85 41.57
C PRO A 124 29.09 12.47 43.06
N LYS A 125 30.14 11.81 43.56
CA LYS A 125 30.27 11.49 44.98
C LYS A 125 30.33 12.79 45.76
N VAL A 126 29.27 13.13 46.47
CA VAL A 126 29.28 14.18 47.48
C VAL A 126 30.12 13.64 48.64
N HIS A 127 31.38 14.07 48.72
CA HIS A 127 32.22 13.84 49.88
C HIS A 127 31.71 14.77 50.99
N CYS A 128 30.91 14.23 51.92
CA CYS A 128 30.68 14.89 53.19
C CYS A 128 31.97 14.80 54.01
N ILE A 129 32.66 15.93 54.18
CA ILE A 129 33.76 16.08 55.15
C ILE A 129 33.07 16.41 56.48
N LEU A 130 33.15 15.48 57.43
CA LEU A 130 32.80 15.68 58.85
C LEU A 130 33.96 16.38 59.57
#